data_AF-A0A3D4AQ68-F1
#
_entry.id   AF-A0A3D4AQ68-F1
#
_cell.length_a   1.000
_cell.length_b   1.000
_cell.length_c   1.000
_cell.angle_alpha   90.00
_cell.angle_beta   90.00
_cell.angle_gamma   90.00
#
_symmetry.space_group_name_H-M   'P 1'
#
loop_
_entity.id
_entity.type
_entity.pdbx_description
1 polymer ?
#
loop_
_entity_poly.entity_id
_entity_poly.type
_entity_poly.pdbx_seq_one_letter_code
_entity_poly.pdbx_strand_id
1 'polypeptide(L)' 'VIGEIMDVYVDESALQSDGFLDLQAIDTVAISGLDSYHSTNKLMRLPYAKK' A
#
# COMPACT_ATOMS: atom_id res chain seq x y z
N VAL A 1 -21.13 2.23 5.22
CA VAL A 1 -20.99 3.52 4.50
C VAL A 1 -20.43 3.21 3.12
N ILE A 2 -20.94 3.86 2.05
CA ILE A 2 -20.45 3.70 0.68
C ILE A 2 -20.03 5.10 0.20
N GLY A 3 -18.86 5.21 -0.43
CA GLY A 3 -18.32 6.45 -0.97
C GLY A 3 -17.44 6.20 -2.19
N GLU A 4 -17.23 7.24 -2.97
CA GLU A 4 -16.38 7.27 -4.17
C GLU A 4 -15.10 8.09 -3.90
N ILE A 5 -13.98 7.69 -4.49
CA ILE A 5 -12.70 8.41 -4.38
C ILE A 5 -12.69 9.51 -5.45
N MET A 6 -12.51 10.77 -5.01
CA MET A 6 -12.45 11.93 -5.90
C MET A 6 -11.01 12.32 -6.22
N ASP A 7 -10.18 12.47 -5.19
CA ASP A 7 -8.80 12.94 -5.29
C ASP A 7 -7.91 12.11 -4.35
N VAL A 8 -6.63 11.93 -4.74
CA VAL A 8 -5.63 11.21 -3.96
C VAL A 8 -4.35 12.04 -3.90
N TYR A 9 -3.84 12.27 -2.69
CA TYR A 9 -2.60 12.99 -2.43
C TYR A 9 -1.57 12.00 -1.89
N VAL A 10 -0.46 11.82 -2.60
CA VAL A 10 0.61 10.89 -2.23
C VAL A 10 1.97 11.56 -2.42
N ASP A 11 2.98 11.11 -1.68
CA ASP A 11 4.36 11.49 -1.94
C ASP A 11 4.83 10.86 -3.27
N GLU A 12 5.45 11.64 -4.15
CA GLU A 12 5.94 11.17 -5.45
C GLU A 12 6.94 10.01 -5.30
N SER A 13 7.70 10.00 -4.21
CA SER A 13 8.67 8.93 -3.91
C SER A 13 8.02 7.57 -3.66
N ALA A 14 6.73 7.55 -3.28
CA ALA A 14 5.99 6.33 -3.01
C ALA A 14 5.42 5.69 -4.28
N LEU A 15 5.24 6.48 -5.35
CA LEU A 15 4.59 6.04 -6.58
C LEU A 15 5.63 5.47 -7.54
N GLN A 16 5.55 4.17 -7.81
CA GLN A 16 6.36 3.54 -8.83
C GLN A 16 5.84 3.92 -10.23
N SER A 17 6.72 3.83 -11.23
CA SER A 17 6.43 4.22 -12.62
C SER A 17 5.32 3.41 -13.29
N ASP A 18 4.94 2.27 -12.72
CA ASP A 18 3.84 1.42 -13.17
C ASP A 18 2.53 1.66 -12.42
N GLY A 19 2.48 2.70 -11.58
CA GLY A 19 1.32 3.06 -10.76
C GLY A 19 1.23 2.31 -9.44
N PHE A 20 2.21 1.47 -9.09
CA PHE A 20 2.22 0.76 -7.81
C PHE A 20 2.66 1.70 -6.67
N LEU A 21 1.86 1.76 -5.60
CA LEU A 21 2.20 2.54 -4.41
C LEU A 21 2.98 1.69 -3.40
N ASP A 22 4.19 2.13 -3.05
CA ASP A 22 5.00 1.49 -2.01
C ASP A 22 4.65 2.00 -0.62
N LEU A 23 3.84 1.23 0.10
CA LEU A 23 3.38 1.56 1.44
C LEU A 23 4.52 1.54 2.49
N GLN A 24 5.57 0.75 2.25
CA GLN A 24 6.73 0.72 3.14
C GLN A 24 7.55 2.01 3.00
N ALA A 25 7.63 2.59 1.81
CA ALA A 25 8.40 3.82 1.56
C ALA A 25 7.83 5.04 2.31
N ILE A 26 6.55 5.01 2.68
CA ILE A 26 5.83 6.08 3.39
C ILE A 26 5.44 5.67 4.82
N ASP A 27 6.13 4.69 5.40
CA ASP A 27 5.95 4.22 6.78
C ASP A 27 4.50 3.88 7.16
N THR A 28 3.74 3.31 6.21
CA THR A 28 2.36 2.88 6.47
C THR A 28 2.34 1.73 7.46
N VAL A 29 1.43 1.79 8.43
CA VAL A 29 1.22 0.74 9.44
C VAL A 29 -0.03 -0.07 9.15
N ALA A 30 0.01 -1.36 9.47
CA ALA A 30 -1.14 -2.25 9.43
C ALA A 30 -1.63 -2.56 10.85
N ILE A 31 -2.92 -2.79 11.01
CA ILE A 31 -3.53 -3.17 12.30
C ILE A 31 -3.91 -4.64 12.26
N SER A 32 -3.69 -5.34 13.37
CA SER A 32 -4.16 -6.69 13.63
C SER A 32 -4.91 -6.73 14.95
N GLY A 33 -6.07 -7.39 14.98
CA GLY A 33 -6.91 -7.42 16.18
C GLY A 33 -7.46 -6.04 16.55
N LEU A 34 -7.40 -5.70 17.83
CA LEU A 34 -7.96 -4.45 18.37
C LEU A 34 -6.89 -3.40 18.68
N ASP A 35 -5.67 -3.83 19.02
CA ASP A 35 -4.63 -2.98 19.60
C ASP A 35 -3.22 -3.25 19.06
N SER A 36 -3.05 -4.19 18.13
CA SER A 36 -1.73 -4.54 17.60
C SER A 36 -1.47 -3.81 16.28
N TYR A 37 -0.31 -3.14 16.21
CA TYR A 37 0.15 -2.40 15.03
C TYR A 37 1.44 -3.04 14.50
N HIS A 38 1.54 -3.17 13.17
CA HIS A 38 2.68 -3.78 12.49
C HIS A 38 3.24 -2.84 11.42
N SER A 39 4.57 -2.72 11.38
CA SER A 39 5.28 -2.11 10.26
C SER A 39 5.24 -3.04 9.04
N THR A 40 5.06 -2.49 7.85
CA THR A 40 5.09 -3.28 6.61
C THR A 40 6.53 -3.50 6.14
N ASN A 41 6.90 -4.75 5.87
CA ASN A 41 8.14 -5.09 5.17
C ASN A 41 7.81 -5.81 3.86
N LYS A 42 8.15 -5.18 2.74
CA LYS A 42 7.89 -5.68 1.39
C LYS A 42 8.81 -6.85 1.09
N LEU A 43 8.23 -8.03 0.89
CA LEU A 43 8.98 -9.23 0.53
C LEU A 43 9.26 -9.28 -0.98
N MET A 44 8.21 -9.40 -1.80
CA MET A 44 8.29 -9.35 -3.26
C MET A 44 6.92 -9.12 -3.87
N ARG A 45 6.89 -8.66 -5.12
CA ARG A 45 5.66 -8.62 -5.93
C ARG A 45 5.56 -9.87 -6.78
N LEU A 46 4.48 -10.62 -6.64
CA LEU A 46 4.21 -11.79 -7.48
C LEU A 46 3.52 -11.35 -8.78
N PRO A 47 4.01 -11.77 -9.95
CA PRO A 47 3.36 -11.45 -11.22
C PRO A 47 2.01 -12.17 -11.32
N TYR A 48 1.13 -11.64 -12.17
CA TYR A 48 -0.15 -12.29 -12.46
C TYR A 48 0.09 -13.71 -12.98
N ALA A 49 -0.45 -14.70 -12.28
CA ALA A 49 -0.30 -16.11 -12.64
C ALA A 49 -1.12 -16.41 -13.91
N LYS A 50 -0.47 -16.34 -15.08
CA LYS A 50 -1.00 -16.94 -16.31
C LYS A 50 -0.54 -18.39 -16.38
N LYS A 51 -1.51 -19.28 -16.60
CA LYS A 51 -1.28 -20.70 -16.87
C LYS A 51 -1.08 -20.93 -18.36
#